data_AF-A0A7W1UAB3-F1
#
_entry.id   AF-A0A7W1UAB3-F1
#
_cell.length_a   1.000
_cell.length_b   1.000
_cell.length_c   1.000
_cell.angle_alpha   90.00
_cell.angle_beta   90.00
_cell.angle_gamma   90.00
#
_symmetry.space_group_name_H-M   'P 1'
#
loop_
_entity.id
_entity.type
_entity.pdbx_description
1 polymer ?
#
loop_
_entity_poly.entity_id
_entity_poly.type
_entity_poly.pdbx_seq_one_letter_code
_entity_poly.pdbx_strand_id
1 'polypeptide(L)'
;MIRTHFPRQFTHIVFCLFLIGISPLLVQLGHTADPINPLLRQFPITVNPSALAPPTWWHVPGMTPLIWTKDPISSDAYKTSETRTLNLKPGEYRFGTFTFDFLFKVTLSGTLEFAPTLDQCVDGRGTQVLTIRCSHTQPYPQEPDYPK
;
A
#
# COMPACT_ATOMS: atom_id res chain seq x y z
N MET A 1 69.66 -35.41 -45.86
CA MET A 1 69.09 -34.13 -46.35
C MET A 1 68.17 -34.48 -47.52
N ILE A 2 66.96 -33.89 -47.56
CA ILE A 2 65.91 -33.96 -48.63
C ILE A 2 64.93 -35.16 -48.46
N ARG A 3 63.71 -34.96 -47.92
CA ARG A 3 62.42 -34.58 -48.59
C ARG A 3 62.00 -35.64 -49.63
N THR A 4 60.79 -36.19 -49.71
CA THR A 4 59.46 -35.88 -49.18
C THR A 4 58.56 -37.08 -49.54
N HIS A 5 57.70 -37.55 -48.63
CA HIS A 5 56.66 -38.55 -48.93
C HIS A 5 55.32 -37.87 -49.22
N PHE A 6 54.64 -38.42 -50.24
CA PHE A 6 53.29 -38.13 -50.74
C PHE A 6 52.23 -38.82 -49.80
N PRO A 7 50.90 -38.83 -50.09
CA PRO A 7 49.86 -37.99 -49.51
C PRO A 7 48.71 -38.81 -48.86
N ARG A 8 47.59 -38.12 -48.58
CA ARG A 8 46.18 -38.59 -48.52
C ARG A 8 45.80 -39.69 -47.52
N GLN A 9 44.80 -39.32 -46.73
CA GLN A 9 43.75 -40.17 -46.17
C GLN A 9 44.22 -41.29 -45.24
N PHE A 10 44.17 -41.03 -43.93
CA PHE A 10 43.84 -42.04 -42.91
C PHE A 10 43.85 -41.40 -41.51
N THR A 11 42.68 -41.12 -40.95
CA THR A 11 42.47 -40.99 -39.49
C THR A 11 40.97 -41.24 -39.26
N HIS A 12 40.54 -42.49 -39.12
CA HIS A 12 40.44 -43.23 -37.84
C HIS A 12 39.59 -42.49 -36.80
N ILE A 13 38.35 -42.93 -36.56
CA ILE A 13 37.98 -43.99 -35.61
C ILE A 13 38.27 -43.55 -34.16
N VAL A 14 37.30 -43.79 -33.27
CA VAL A 14 37.29 -43.63 -31.79
C VAL A 14 36.70 -42.31 -31.26
N PHE A 15 35.38 -42.29 -31.04
CA PHE A 15 34.75 -41.92 -29.75
C PHE A 15 33.24 -42.21 -29.85
N CYS A 16 32.82 -43.46 -29.81
CA CYS A 16 32.26 -44.07 -28.60
C CYS A 16 31.45 -43.09 -27.74
N LEU A 17 30.12 -43.24 -27.83
CA LEU A 17 29.26 -43.48 -26.67
C LEU A 17 29.64 -42.70 -25.41
N PHE A 18 29.33 -41.42 -25.35
CA PHE A 18 29.22 -40.74 -24.07
C PHE A 18 28.11 -39.70 -24.11
N LEU A 19 27.23 -39.82 -23.10
CA LEU A 19 26.29 -38.82 -22.61
C LEU A 19 24.91 -38.82 -23.26
N ILE A 20 24.16 -39.87 -22.87
CA ILE A 20 22.75 -39.77 -22.51
C ILE A 20 22.60 -38.56 -21.57
N GLY A 21 22.30 -37.39 -22.14
CA GLY A 21 21.94 -36.20 -21.40
C GLY A 21 20.53 -36.38 -20.84
N ILE A 22 20.45 -36.94 -19.64
CA ILE A 22 19.27 -36.88 -18.78
C ILE A 22 19.02 -35.39 -18.55
N SER A 23 18.12 -34.79 -19.34
CA SER A 23 17.57 -33.49 -18.98
C SER A 23 16.81 -33.70 -17.67
N PRO A 24 17.19 -33.05 -16.56
CA PRO A 24 16.30 -33.02 -15.42
C PRO A 24 15.10 -32.20 -15.90
N LEU A 25 13.99 -32.92 -16.14
CA LEU A 25 12.67 -32.34 -16.13
C LEU A 25 12.61 -31.51 -14.84
N LEU A 26 12.67 -30.19 -15.01
CA LEU A 26 12.60 -29.24 -13.92
C LEU A 26 11.20 -29.41 -13.36
N VAL A 27 11.07 -30.27 -12.34
CA VAL A 27 9.87 -30.42 -11.54
C VAL A 27 9.74 -29.08 -10.85
N GLN A 28 9.01 -28.18 -11.52
CA GLN A 28 8.55 -26.94 -10.94
C GLN A 28 7.60 -27.38 -9.84
N LEU A 29 8.16 -27.53 -8.64
CA LEU A 29 7.41 -27.71 -7.42
C LEU A 29 6.60 -26.42 -7.29
N GLY A 30 5.40 -26.43 -7.86
CA GLY A 30 4.43 -25.38 -7.68
C GLY A 30 4.19 -25.30 -6.19
N HIS A 31 4.86 -24.34 -5.56
CA HIS A 31 4.50 -23.91 -4.22
C HIS A 31 3.09 -23.35 -4.39
N THR A 32 2.09 -24.18 -4.09
CA THR A 32 0.78 -23.67 -3.71
C THR A 32 1.02 -22.93 -2.40
N ALA A 33 1.46 -21.67 -2.51
CA ALA A 33 1.36 -20.75 -1.41
C ALA A 33 -0.10 -20.82 -0.98
N ASP A 34 -0.31 -21.31 0.25
CA ASP A 34 -1.61 -21.34 0.88
C ASP A 34 -2.25 -19.97 0.63
N PRO A 35 -3.44 -19.87 0.01
CA PRO A 35 -3.98 -18.58 -0.40
C PRO A 35 -4.22 -17.74 0.84
N ILE A 36 -3.23 -16.90 1.20
CA ILE A 36 -3.33 -15.97 2.30
C ILE A 36 -4.57 -15.15 2.02
N ASN A 37 -5.57 -15.25 2.89
CA ASN A 37 -6.81 -14.51 2.76
C ASN A 37 -6.43 -13.02 2.53
N PRO A 38 -6.75 -12.44 1.36
CA PRO A 38 -6.25 -11.12 0.99
C PRO A 38 -6.73 -10.03 1.95
N LEU A 39 -7.80 -10.28 2.73
CA LEU A 39 -8.31 -9.42 3.78
C LEU A 39 -7.42 -9.36 5.03
N LEU A 40 -6.51 -10.32 5.23
CA LEU A 40 -5.60 -10.33 6.37
C LEU A 40 -4.32 -9.53 6.11
N ARG A 41 -4.03 -9.20 4.84
CA ARG A 41 -2.87 -8.38 4.48
C ARG A 41 -3.00 -7.00 5.08
N GLN A 42 -1.90 -6.48 5.62
CA GLN A 42 -1.81 -5.13 6.16
C GLN A 42 -1.04 -4.25 5.18
N PHE A 43 -1.50 -3.03 5.02
CA PHE A 43 -0.90 -2.01 4.17
C PHE A 43 -0.47 -0.82 5.02
N PRO A 44 0.73 -0.27 4.78
CA PRO A 44 1.12 0.97 5.41
C PRO A 44 0.33 2.12 4.79
N ILE A 45 -0.56 2.72 5.58
CA ILE A 45 -1.35 3.89 5.19
C ILE A 45 -0.84 5.09 5.97
N THR A 46 -0.30 6.07 5.25
CA THR A 46 0.17 7.32 5.83
C THR A 46 -0.99 8.30 5.95
N VAL A 47 -1.28 8.76 7.16
CA VAL A 47 -2.26 9.80 7.46
C VAL A 47 -1.51 11.11 7.68
N ASN A 48 -1.79 12.10 6.82
CA ASN A 48 -1.21 13.43 6.86
C ASN A 48 -2.30 14.49 7.15
N PRO A 49 -2.51 14.84 8.43
CA PRO A 49 -3.42 15.90 8.84
C PRO A 49 -2.75 17.27 9.07
N SER A 50 -1.49 17.45 8.62
CA SER A 50 -0.67 18.63 8.96
C SER A 50 -1.20 19.98 8.49
N ALA A 51 -2.12 19.99 7.52
CA ALA A 51 -2.73 21.21 7.03
C ALA A 51 -3.88 21.72 7.93
N LEU A 52 -4.28 20.98 8.97
CA LEU A 52 -5.32 21.43 9.91
C LEU A 52 -4.80 22.55 10.81
N ALA A 53 -5.46 23.70 10.74
CA ALA A 53 -5.21 24.85 11.60
C ALA A 53 -6.50 25.29 12.34
N PRO A 54 -6.43 25.54 13.66
CA PRO A 54 -5.29 25.26 14.54
C PRO A 54 -5.05 23.74 14.67
N PRO A 55 -3.82 23.30 15.03
CA PRO A 55 -3.57 21.90 15.32
C PRO A 55 -4.50 21.37 16.42
N THR A 56 -5.00 20.15 16.23
CA THR A 56 -5.90 19.45 17.14
C THR A 56 -5.43 18.00 17.28
N TRP A 57 -6.29 17.11 17.74
CA TRP A 57 -6.04 15.67 17.79
C TRP A 57 -6.93 14.92 16.81
N TRP A 58 -6.46 13.76 16.39
CA TRP A 58 -7.19 12.88 15.50
C TRP A 58 -7.07 11.43 15.94
N HIS A 59 -8.00 10.60 15.47
CA HIS A 59 -7.98 9.17 15.69
C HIS A 59 -8.60 8.39 14.53
N VAL A 60 -8.24 7.10 14.47
CA VAL A 60 -8.95 6.06 13.72
C VAL A 60 -9.40 5.01 14.74
N PRO A 61 -10.71 4.90 15.04
CA PRO A 61 -11.22 3.97 16.04
C PRO A 61 -10.70 2.53 15.86
N GLY A 62 -10.25 1.92 16.95
CA GLY A 62 -9.67 0.57 16.95
C GLY A 62 -8.21 0.49 16.46
N MET A 63 -7.67 1.56 15.87
CA MET A 63 -6.28 1.61 15.38
C MET A 63 -5.40 2.60 16.15
N THR A 64 -5.97 3.66 16.70
CA THR A 64 -5.25 4.70 17.46
C THR A 64 -5.94 4.95 18.82
N PRO A 65 -5.24 5.57 19.78
CA PRO A 65 -5.87 6.07 21.01
C PRO A 65 -7.03 7.02 20.70
N LEU A 66 -8.07 6.99 21.55
CA LEU A 66 -9.24 7.85 21.40
C LEU A 66 -8.93 9.28 21.87
N ILE A 67 -9.46 10.27 21.17
CA ILE A 67 -9.32 11.69 21.54
C ILE A 67 -10.17 12.10 22.76
N TRP A 68 -11.14 11.27 23.18
CA TRP A 68 -12.09 11.58 24.25
C TRP A 68 -11.62 11.18 25.66
N THR A 69 -10.32 10.95 25.85
CA THR A 69 -9.74 10.72 27.17
C THR A 69 -9.78 12.03 27.97
N LYS A 70 -10.33 11.97 29.20
CA LYS A 70 -10.65 13.17 30.01
C LYS A 70 -9.44 13.98 30.49
N ASP A 71 -8.23 13.45 30.36
CA ASP A 71 -7.01 14.09 30.86
C ASP A 71 -6.18 14.65 29.68
N PRO A 72 -6.12 15.99 29.52
CA PRO A 72 -5.36 16.62 28.44
C PRO A 72 -3.84 16.55 28.64
N ILE A 73 -3.35 16.24 29.85
CA ILE A 73 -1.93 16.10 30.17
C ILE A 73 -1.47 14.66 29.86
N SER A 74 -2.36 13.68 30.06
CA SER A 74 -2.06 12.26 29.82
C SER A 74 -2.60 11.73 28.48
N SER A 75 -3.10 12.59 27.58
CA SER A 75 -3.68 12.11 26.34
C SER A 75 -2.61 11.63 25.35
N ASP A 76 -2.56 10.32 25.13
CA ASP A 76 -1.72 9.68 24.11
C ASP A 76 -2.28 9.82 22.67
N ALA A 77 -3.35 10.62 22.50
CA ALA A 77 -3.96 10.83 21.20
C ALA A 77 -3.00 11.55 20.24
N TYR A 78 -3.09 11.20 18.95
CA TYR A 78 -2.19 11.77 17.94
C TYR A 78 -2.59 13.18 17.58
N LYS A 79 -1.59 14.06 17.47
CA LYS A 79 -1.76 15.45 17.06
C LYS A 79 -1.85 15.56 15.56
N THR A 80 -2.61 16.53 15.07
CA THR A 80 -2.74 16.80 13.63
C THR A 80 -1.51 17.48 13.06
N SER A 81 -0.63 18.02 13.89
CA SER A 81 0.67 18.58 13.47
C SER A 81 1.66 17.53 12.96
N GLU A 82 1.34 16.25 13.06
CA GLU A 82 2.25 15.14 12.76
C GLU A 82 1.63 14.17 11.77
N THR A 83 2.46 13.69 10.85
CA THR A 83 2.11 12.58 9.95
C THR A 83 2.35 11.25 10.66
N ARG A 84 1.43 10.29 10.52
CA ARG A 84 1.58 8.95 11.09
C ARG A 84 1.25 7.87 10.07
N THR A 85 1.97 6.76 10.11
CA THR A 85 1.68 5.58 9.30
C THR A 85 0.98 4.53 10.16
N LEU A 86 -0.16 4.04 9.68
CA LEU A 86 -0.95 2.98 10.30
C LEU A 86 -0.87 1.72 9.42
N ASN A 87 -0.77 0.54 10.04
CA ASN A 87 -0.86 -0.72 9.32
C ASN A 87 -2.32 -1.17 9.29
N LEU A 88 -2.99 -0.96 8.16
CA LEU A 88 -4.43 -1.19 8.01
C LEU A 88 -4.70 -2.40 7.11
N LYS A 89 -5.71 -3.19 7.48
CA LYS A 89 -6.23 -4.27 6.61
C LYS A 89 -7.22 -3.67 5.60
N PRO A 90 -7.54 -4.35 4.49
CA PRO A 90 -8.67 -3.97 3.67
C PRO A 90 -9.96 -3.87 4.50
N GLY A 91 -10.69 -2.77 4.34
CA GLY A 91 -11.86 -2.49 5.16
C GLY A 91 -12.22 -1.01 5.19
N GLU A 92 -13.38 -0.72 5.79
CA GLU A 92 -13.82 0.65 6.05
C GLU A 92 -13.32 1.13 7.41
N TYR A 93 -12.88 2.38 7.43
CA TYR A 93 -12.33 3.07 8.58
C TYR A 93 -12.95 4.47 8.67
N ARG A 94 -12.80 5.06 9.85
CA ARG A 94 -13.22 6.44 10.12
C ARG A 94 -12.02 7.24 10.55
N PHE A 95 -11.80 8.37 9.91
CA PHE A 95 -10.94 9.41 10.45
C PHE A 95 -11.81 10.36 11.27
N GLY A 96 -11.40 10.66 12.50
CA GLY A 96 -12.14 11.57 13.39
C GLY A 96 -11.22 12.58 14.07
N THR A 97 -11.73 13.80 14.21
CA THR A 97 -11.23 14.84 15.11
C THR A 97 -12.36 15.22 16.08
N PHE A 98 -12.15 16.23 16.91
CA PHE A 98 -13.20 16.77 17.78
C PHE A 98 -14.37 17.41 17.03
N THR A 99 -14.13 17.98 15.84
CA THR A 99 -15.11 18.83 15.14
C THR A 99 -15.63 18.22 13.86
N PHE A 100 -15.00 17.15 13.35
CA PHE A 100 -15.45 16.47 12.15
C PHE A 100 -14.90 15.04 12.06
N ASP A 101 -15.61 14.20 11.33
CA ASP A 101 -15.20 12.87 10.92
C ASP A 101 -15.61 12.59 9.47
N PHE A 102 -15.00 11.55 8.89
CA PHE A 102 -15.41 11.00 7.60
C PHE A 102 -14.96 9.53 7.45
N LEU A 103 -15.64 8.82 6.55
CA LEU A 103 -15.31 7.44 6.20
C LEU A 103 -14.28 7.38 5.06
N PHE A 104 -13.35 6.44 5.18
CA PHE A 104 -12.46 6.04 4.10
C PHE A 104 -12.30 4.52 4.10
N LYS A 105 -11.91 3.95 2.98
CA LYS A 105 -11.73 2.52 2.79
C LYS A 105 -10.34 2.22 2.29
N VAL A 106 -9.75 1.16 2.83
CA VAL A 106 -8.53 0.54 2.31
C VAL A 106 -8.96 -0.61 1.39
N THR A 107 -8.54 -0.58 0.13
CA THR A 107 -8.87 -1.62 -0.86
C THR A 107 -8.04 -2.88 -0.68
N LEU A 108 -8.35 -3.94 -1.42
CA LEU A 108 -7.56 -5.18 -1.46
C LEU A 108 -6.13 -4.99 -2.02
N SER A 109 -5.88 -3.88 -2.74
CA SER A 109 -4.56 -3.47 -3.22
C SER A 109 -3.86 -2.49 -2.27
N GLY A 110 -4.49 -2.14 -1.15
CA GLY A 110 -3.93 -1.22 -0.16
C GLY A 110 -4.01 0.25 -0.56
N THR A 111 -4.92 0.61 -1.47
CA THR A 111 -5.15 2.01 -1.85
C THR A 111 -6.36 2.58 -1.14
N LEU A 112 -6.47 3.91 -1.11
CA LEU A 112 -7.54 4.63 -0.45
C LEU A 112 -8.74 4.89 -1.37
N GLU A 113 -9.94 4.69 -0.84
CA GLU A 113 -11.22 5.12 -1.41
C GLU A 113 -11.98 5.95 -0.37
N PHE A 114 -12.68 7.01 -0.78
CA PHE A 114 -13.56 7.82 0.09
C PHE A 114 -14.65 8.51 -0.76
N ALA A 115 -15.60 9.26 -0.20
CA ALA A 115 -16.61 9.91 -1.05
C ALA A 115 -16.00 11.05 -1.90
N PRO A 116 -16.38 11.22 -3.20
CA PRO A 116 -15.92 12.37 -4.01
C PRO A 116 -16.32 13.73 -3.44
N THR A 117 -17.39 13.78 -2.65
CA THR A 117 -17.83 14.98 -1.92
C THR A 117 -16.79 15.49 -0.92
N LEU A 118 -15.76 14.70 -0.60
CA LEU A 118 -14.67 15.07 0.28
C LEU A 118 -13.47 15.66 -0.46
N ASP A 119 -13.43 15.68 -1.80
CA ASP A 119 -12.23 16.05 -2.57
C ASP A 119 -11.75 17.51 -2.31
N GLN A 120 -12.65 18.37 -1.82
CA GLN A 120 -12.32 19.72 -1.34
C GLN A 120 -11.43 19.73 -0.09
N CYS A 121 -11.40 18.64 0.68
CA CYS A 121 -10.76 18.57 2.00
C CYS A 121 -9.92 17.31 2.23
N VAL A 122 -10.08 16.28 1.41
CA VAL A 122 -9.39 15.00 1.53
C VAL A 122 -8.81 14.62 0.18
N ASP A 123 -7.54 14.23 0.17
CA ASP A 123 -6.79 13.88 -1.03
C ASP A 123 -6.05 12.55 -0.82
N GLY A 124 -5.57 11.97 -1.92
CA GLY A 124 -4.82 10.72 -1.95
C GLY A 124 -5.64 9.47 -2.28
N ARG A 125 -6.81 9.66 -2.89
CA ARG A 125 -7.60 8.58 -3.50
C ARG A 125 -6.74 7.78 -4.48
N GLY A 126 -6.81 6.45 -4.41
CA GLY A 126 -5.99 5.57 -5.23
C GLY A 126 -4.52 5.47 -4.77
N THR A 127 -4.14 6.13 -3.68
CA THR A 127 -2.79 6.09 -3.10
C THR A 127 -2.80 5.46 -1.70
N GLN A 128 -1.63 5.41 -1.05
CA GLN A 128 -1.45 5.01 0.35
C GLN A 128 -1.34 6.20 1.33
N VAL A 129 -1.56 7.43 0.86
CA VAL A 129 -1.39 8.65 1.64
C VAL A 129 -2.72 9.37 1.77
N LEU A 130 -3.34 9.33 2.94
CA LEU A 130 -4.56 10.08 3.25
C LEU A 130 -4.17 11.49 3.70
N THR A 131 -4.40 12.48 2.84
CA THR A 131 -4.09 13.88 3.17
C THR A 131 -5.36 14.63 3.54
N ILE A 132 -5.37 15.32 4.68
CA ILE A 132 -6.51 16.11 5.15
C ILE A 132 -6.12 17.60 5.14
N ARG A 133 -6.91 18.41 4.43
CA ARG A 133 -6.62 19.82 4.12
C ARG A 133 -7.53 20.83 4.82
N CYS A 134 -8.67 20.40 5.37
CA CYS A 134 -9.63 21.28 6.03
C CYS A 134 -9.89 20.85 7.47
N SER A 135 -10.31 21.81 8.30
CA SER A 135 -10.83 21.61 9.65
C SER A 135 -12.34 21.28 9.71
N HIS A 136 -13.00 21.18 8.55
CA HIS A 136 -14.40 20.80 8.40
C HIS A 136 -14.58 19.96 7.12
N THR A 137 -15.42 18.93 7.15
CA THR A 137 -15.69 18.03 6.01
C THR A 137 -16.95 18.38 5.22
N GLN A 138 -17.71 19.38 5.67
CA GLN A 138 -18.93 19.83 4.99
C GLN A 138 -18.57 20.74 3.80
N PRO A 139 -19.29 20.66 2.66
CA PRO A 139 -19.26 21.73 1.67
C PRO A 139 -19.63 23.05 2.35
N TYR A 140 -18.99 24.14 1.92
CA TYR A 140 -19.36 25.49 2.35
C TYR A 140 -20.88 25.68 2.22
N PRO A 141 -21.52 26.46 3.12
CA PRO A 141 -22.95 26.77 3.02
C PRO A 141 -23.29 27.15 1.58
N GLN A 142 -24.17 26.38 0.95
CA GLN A 142 -24.74 26.80 -0.33
C GLN A 142 -25.48 28.12 -0.06
N GLU A 143 -25.22 29.15 -0.86
CA GLU A 143 -26.00 30.39 -0.83
C GLU A 143 -27.48 29.97 -0.91
N PRO A 144 -28.34 30.38 0.03
CA PRO A 144 -29.72 29.95 0.02
C PRO A 144 -30.39 30.30 -1.32
N ASP A 145 -30.97 29.30 -1.97
CA ASP A 145 -31.74 29.45 -3.23
C ASP A 145 -33.12 30.06 -2.95
N TYR A 146 -33.15 31.17 -2.21
CA TYR A 146 -34.35 31.98 -2.04
C TYR A 146 -33.99 33.46 -2.14
N PRO A 147 -34.76 34.25 -2.91
CA PRO A 147 -34.49 35.67 -3.10
C PRO A 147 -34.64 36.44 -1.78
N LYS A 148 -33.80 37.47 -1.63
CA LYS A 148 -33.79 38.41 -0.49
C LYS A 148 -35.02 39.30 -0.45
#